data_AF-A0A972HDE4-F1
#
_entry.id   AF-A0A972HDE4-F1
#
_cell.length_a   1.000
_cell.length_b   1.000
_cell.length_c   1.000
_cell.angle_alpha   90.00
_cell.angle_beta   90.00
_cell.angle_gamma   90.00
#
_symmetry.space_group_name_H-M   'P 1'
#
loop_
_entity.id
_entity.type
_entity.pdbx_description
1 polymer ?
#
loop_
_entity_poly.entity_id
_entity_poly.type
_entity_poly.pdbx_seq_one_letter_code
_entity_poly.pdbx_strand_id
1 'polypeptide(L)' 'MKKLKCWEFMQCGKDRTKDCPVYLKNMGYMCWLVAGTMCNGKPQGSFVQKLGDCKRCKFYNYMKE' A
#
# COMPACT_ATOMS: atom_id res chain seq x y z
N MET A 1 -18.94 1.05 7.79
CA MET A 1 -17.64 0.60 8.35
C MET A 1 -16.49 1.28 7.63
N LYS A 2 -15.52 1.84 8.35
CA LYS A 2 -14.34 2.49 7.75
C LYS A 2 -13.34 1.41 7.32
N LYS A 3 -12.98 1.35 6.03
CA LYS A 3 -11.97 0.41 5.54
C LYS A 3 -10.58 0.87 5.98
N LEU A 4 -9.86 0.05 6.74
CA LEU A 4 -8.50 0.34 7.20
C LEU A 4 -7.57 0.57 5.99
N LYS A 5 -6.75 1.62 6.04
CA LYS A 5 -5.83 1.96 4.95
C LYS A 5 -4.43 1.44 5.26
N CYS A 6 -3.69 1.08 4.21
CA CYS A 6 -2.33 0.56 4.37
C CYS A 6 -1.41 1.51 5.14
N TRP A 7 -1.53 2.83 4.97
CA TRP A 7 -0.70 3.80 5.67
C TRP A 7 -1.04 3.95 7.15
N GLU A 8 -2.30 3.69 7.54
CA GLU A 8 -2.71 3.64 8.95
C GLU A 8 -2.11 2.39 9.62
N PHE A 9 -2.24 1.23 8.96
CA PHE A 9 -1.72 -0.04 9.48
C PHE A 9 -0.18 -0.10 9.49
N MET A 10 0.47 0.34 8.42
CA MET A 10 1.92 0.33 8.27
C MET A 10 2.59 1.55 8.93
N GLN A 11 1.81 2.45 9.53
CA GLN A 11 2.28 3.67 10.18
C GLN A 11 3.21 4.50 9.28
N CYS A 12 2.77 4.73 8.03
CA CYS A 12 3.55 5.53 7.09
C CYS A 12 3.64 6.99 7.57
N GLY A 13 4.82 7.59 7.53
CA GLY A 13 5.02 9.01 7.77
C GLY A 13 4.37 9.89 6.69
N LYS A 14 3.97 11.11 7.07
CA LYS A 14 3.33 12.10 6.16
C LYS A 14 4.19 12.42 4.93
N ASP A 15 5.50 12.42 5.12
CA ASP A 15 6.52 12.59 4.09
C ASP A 15 6.48 11.50 3.02
N ARG A 16 6.16 10.25 3.40
CA ARG A 16 6.09 9.09 2.49
C ARG A 16 4.73 8.96 1.82
N THR A 17 3.68 9.48 2.44
CA THR A 17 2.33 9.41 1.89
C THR A 17 2.07 10.44 0.79
N LYS A 18 2.73 11.61 0.82
CA LYS A 18 2.49 12.70 -0.14
C LYS A 18 2.72 12.28 -1.60
N ASP A 19 3.74 11.46 -1.84
CA ASP A 19 4.12 10.99 -3.18
C ASP A 19 3.53 9.62 -3.50
N CYS A 20 2.76 9.04 -2.57
CA CYS A 20 2.27 7.68 -2.73
C CYS A 20 0.94 7.65 -3.50
N PRO A 21 0.86 7.00 -4.67
CA PRO A 21 -0.36 6.98 -5.49
C PRO A 21 -1.61 6.45 -4.76
N VAL A 22 -1.47 5.51 -3.84
CA VAL A 22 -2.62 4.99 -3.07
C VAL A 22 -3.15 5.99 -2.06
N TYR A 23 -2.30 6.86 -1.52
CA TYR A 23 -2.71 7.92 -0.61
C TYR A 23 -3.49 8.98 -1.39
N LEU A 24 -2.92 9.47 -2.50
CA LEU A 24 -3.54 10.46 -3.38
C LEU A 24 -4.89 9.99 -3.94
N LYS A 25 -5.02 8.70 -4.27
CA LYS A 25 -6.26 8.10 -4.78
C LYS A 25 -7.20 7.59 -3.69
N ASN A 26 -6.83 7.72 -2.41
CA ASN A 26 -7.56 7.16 -1.27
C ASN A 26 -7.84 5.63 -1.36
N MET A 27 -6.98 4.90 -2.06
CA MET A 27 -7.10 3.45 -2.33
C MET A 27 -6.32 2.58 -1.34
N GLY A 28 -6.00 3.09 -0.15
CA GLY A 28 -5.14 2.39 0.83
C GLY A 28 -5.64 1.02 1.27
N TYR A 29 -6.96 0.77 1.22
CA TYR A 29 -7.56 -0.52 1.58
C TYR A 29 -7.40 -1.60 0.51
N MET A 30 -6.92 -1.24 -0.67
CA MET A 30 -6.63 -2.15 -1.78
C MET A 30 -5.30 -1.78 -2.43
N CYS A 31 -4.32 -1.40 -1.60
CA CYS A 31 -3.07 -0.84 -2.08
C CYS A 31 -2.33 -1.77 -3.04
N TRP A 32 -2.53 -3.09 -2.94
CA TRP A 32 -1.93 -4.11 -3.82
C TRP A 32 -2.36 -3.99 -5.29
N LEU A 33 -3.47 -3.33 -5.60
CA LEU A 33 -3.95 -3.13 -6.98
C LEU A 33 -3.32 -1.92 -7.69
N VAL A 34 -2.53 -1.11 -6.97
CA VAL A 34 -1.99 0.15 -7.50
C VAL A 34 -0.48 0.01 -7.67
N ALA A 35 0.02 0.17 -8.90
CA ALA A 35 1.45 0.22 -9.19
C ALA A 35 2.10 1.52 -8.66
N GLY A 36 3.42 1.54 -8.51
CA GLY A 36 4.15 2.76 -8.13
C GLY A 36 3.96 3.23 -6.68
N THR A 37 3.44 2.38 -5.78
CA THR A 37 3.32 2.77 -4.37
C THR A 37 4.66 2.96 -3.69
N MET A 38 4.69 3.76 -2.62
CA MET A 38 5.90 4.07 -1.85
C MET A 38 6.01 3.19 -0.60
N CYS A 39 5.90 1.87 -0.75
CA CYS A 39 6.00 0.94 0.38
C CYS A 39 7.40 0.99 0.99
N ASN A 40 7.51 1.15 2.31
CA ASN A 40 8.78 1.36 3.03
C ASN A 40 9.62 2.51 2.45
N GLY A 41 8.98 3.54 1.87
CA GLY A 41 9.66 4.67 1.24
C GLY A 41 10.30 4.36 -0.11
N LYS A 42 10.08 3.16 -0.68
CA LYS A 42 10.61 2.78 -1.99
C LYS A 42 9.49 2.64 -3.02
N PRO A 43 9.65 3.17 -4.24
CA PRO A 43 8.69 2.95 -5.31
C PRO A 43 8.61 1.45 -5.61
N GLN A 44 7.39 0.92 -5.66
CA GLN A 44 7.10 -0.44 -6.08
C GLN A 44 6.95 -0.47 -7.61
N GLY A 45 7.40 -1.55 -8.24
CA GLY A 45 7.37 -1.71 -9.69
C GLY A 45 5.96 -1.90 -10.27
N SER A 46 5.89 -2.64 -11.37
CA SER A 46 4.63 -2.95 -12.04
C SER A 46 3.66 -3.70 -11.11
N PHE A 47 2.38 -3.72 -11.48
CA PHE A 47 1.37 -4.47 -10.73
C PHE A 47 1.79 -5.94 -10.49
N VAL A 48 2.35 -6.61 -11.50
CA VAL A 48 2.76 -8.01 -11.40
C VAL A 48 3.90 -8.20 -10.39
N GLN A 49 4.95 -7.37 -10.48
CA GLN A 49 6.08 -7.43 -9.55
C GLN A 49 5.60 -7.19 -8.11
N LYS A 50 4.79 -6.14 -7.95
CA LYS A 50 4.24 -5.76 -6.65
C LYS A 50 3.33 -6.83 -6.05
N LEU A 51 2.47 -7.47 -6.84
CA LEU A 51 1.57 -8.50 -6.32
C LEU A 51 2.35 -9.69 -5.77
N GLY A 52 3.48 -10.04 -6.40
CA GLY A 52 4.44 -11.00 -5.86
C GLY A 52 4.97 -10.60 -4.48
N ASP A 53 5.39 -9.35 -4.32
CA ASP A 53 5.87 -8.81 -3.04
C ASP A 53 4.77 -8.70 -1.99
N CYS A 54 3.53 -8.37 -2.40
CA CYS A 54 2.39 -8.23 -1.51
C CYS A 54 2.04 -9.54 -0.78
N LYS A 55 2.39 -10.71 -1.32
CA LYS A 55 2.23 -11.99 -0.61
C LYS A 55 3.00 -12.05 0.73
N ARG A 56 4.03 -11.22 0.89
CA ARG A 56 4.84 -11.08 2.12
C ARG A 56 4.49 -9.82 2.91
N CYS A 57 3.53 -9.02 2.45
CA CYS A 57 3.16 -7.76 3.08
C CYS A 57 2.16 -8.01 4.23
N LYS A 58 2.50 -7.50 5.42
CA LYS A 58 1.66 -7.62 6.63
C LYS A 58 0.24 -7.10 6.40
N PHE A 59 0.10 -5.94 5.76
CA PHE A 59 -1.22 -5.35 5.49
C PHE A 59 -2.03 -6.16 4.48
N TYR A 60 -1.39 -6.72 3.44
CA TYR A 60 -2.09 -7.55 2.46
C TYR A 60 -2.64 -8.82 3.12
N ASN A 61 -1.83 -9.48 3.95
CA ASN A 61 -2.25 -10.68 4.67
C ASN A 61 -3.37 -10.38 5.68
N TYR A 62 -3.24 -9.28 6.44
CA TYR A 62 -4.30 -8.81 7.35
C TYR A 62 -5.65 -8.57 6.65
N MET A 63 -5.64 -8.08 5.40
CA MET A 63 -6.86 -7.81 4.64
C MET A 63 -7.45 -9.03 3.92
N LYS A 64 -6.71 -10.14 3.87
CA LYS A 64 -7.12 -11.38 3.19
C LYS A 64 -7.76 -12.38 4.17
N GLU A 65 -7.52 -12.21 5.47
CA GLU A 65 -8.20 -12.88 6.58
C GLU A 65 -9.54 -12.22 6.90
#